data_AF-A0A382D7C8-F1
#
_entry.id   AF-A0A382D7C8-F1
#
_cell.length_a   1.000
_cell.length_b   1.000
_cell.length_c   1.000
_cell.angle_alpha   90.00
_cell.angle_beta   90.00
_cell.angle_gamma   90.00
#
_symmetry.space_group_name_H-M   'P 1'
#
loop_
_entity.id
_entity.type
_entity.pdbx_description
1 polymer ?
#
loop_
_entity_poly.entity_id
_entity_poly.type
_entity_poly.pdbx_seq_one_letter_code
_entity_poly.pdbx_strand_id
1 'polypeptide(L)' 'MQVEYLKEITVWDKVKEFKVPNHTYMVNDDGHLVGYIKTGTKKEIIFPKPIKNFSKSWRKFVILKK' A
#
# COMPACT_ATOMS: atom_id res chain seq x y z
N MET A 1 -3.26 8.75 -16.76
CA MET A 1 -2.93 8.63 -15.33
C MET A 1 -2.72 7.16 -15.03
N GLN A 2 -1.46 6.74 -14.92
CA GLN A 2 -1.12 5.37 -14.56
C GLN A 2 -1.16 5.24 -13.03
N VAL A 3 -1.82 4.21 -12.53
CA VAL A 3 -1.86 3.90 -11.10
C VAL A 3 -1.05 2.64 -10.89
N GLU A 4 -0.04 2.73 -10.04
CA GLU A 4 0.79 1.60 -9.66
C GLU A 4 0.20 0.91 -8.42
N TYR A 5 0.04 -0.40 -8.52
CA TYR A 5 -0.41 -1.24 -7.40
C TYR A 5 0.80 -1.84 -6.70
N LEU A 6 1.06 -1.38 -5.48
CA LEU A 6 2.16 -1.81 -4.64
C LEU A 6 1.64 -2.76 -3.56
N LYS A 7 1.88 -4.06 -3.72
CA LYS A 7 1.57 -5.04 -2.68
C LYS A 7 2.67 -5.04 -1.64
N GLU A 8 2.35 -4.70 -0.40
CA GLU A 8 3.31 -4.81 0.69
C GLU A 8 3.66 -6.27 0.96
N ILE A 9 4.94 -6.55 1.16
CA ILE A 9 5.49 -7.86 1.52
C ILE A 9 6.45 -7.75 2.70
N THR A 10 6.35 -6.65 3.47
CA THR A 10 7.17 -6.43 4.65
C THR A 10 6.95 -7.56 5.65
N VAL A 11 8.04 -8.09 6.20
CA VAL A 11 8.00 -9.10 7.26
C VAL A 11 8.05 -8.37 8.59
N TRP A 12 6.91 -8.33 9.28
CA TRP A 12 6.72 -7.63 10.56
C TRP A 12 7.00 -8.51 11.78
N ASP A 13 7.93 -9.46 11.68
CA ASP A 13 8.24 -10.44 12.74
C ASP A 13 8.65 -9.81 14.08
N LYS A 14 9.22 -8.59 14.02
CA LYS A 14 9.60 -7.83 15.21
C LYS A 14 8.41 -7.27 16.00
N VAL A 15 7.23 -7.14 15.38
CA VAL A 15 6.02 -6.61 16.02
C VAL A 15 5.27 -7.79 16.63
N LYS A 16 5.46 -8.03 17.93
CA LYS A 16 4.85 -9.16 18.66
C LYS A 16 3.49 -8.84 19.25
N GLU A 17 3.18 -7.55 19.41
CA GLU A 17 1.96 -7.08 20.09
C GLU A 17 0.72 -7.17 19.20
N PHE A 18 0.87 -7.05 17.88
CA PHE A 18 -0.23 -7.14 16.93
C PHE A 18 0.25 -7.60 15.55
N LYS A 19 -0.66 -8.26 14.82
CA LYS A 19 -0.40 -8.68 13.45
C LYS A 19 -0.55 -7.49 12.51
N VAL A 20 0.56 -7.01 11.96
CA VAL A 20 0.54 -5.97 10.92
C VAL A 20 0.08 -6.60 9.59
N PRO A 21 -1.06 -6.20 9.02
CA PRO A 21 -1.53 -6.73 7.76
C PRO A 21 -0.81 -6.06 6.58
N ASN A 22 -0.36 -6.89 5.63
CA ASN A 22 0.30 -6.42 4.42
C ASN A 22 -0.73 -6.04 3.35
N HIS A 23 -1.03 -4.75 3.24
CA HIS A 23 -2.03 -4.21 2.32
C HIS A 23 -1.47 -4.00 0.90
N THR A 24 -2.37 -3.82 -0.07
CA THR A 24 -1.98 -3.35 -1.41
C THR A 24 -2.26 -1.86 -1.51
N TYR A 25 -1.26 -1.06 -1.81
CA TYR A 25 -1.35 0.38 -1.93
C TYR A 25 -1.47 0.79 -3.40
N MET A 26 -2.26 1.83 -3.67
CA MET A 26 -2.45 2.41 -5.00
C MET A 26 -1.77 3.77 -5.02
N VAL A 27 -0.75 3.91 -5.85
CA VAL A 27 0.07 5.12 -5.94
C VAL A 27 -0.09 5.71 -7.34
N ASN A 28 -0.27 7.04 -7.42
CA ASN A 28 -0.32 7.74 -8.70
C ASN A 28 1.09 8.02 -9.25
N ASP A 29 1.14 8.55 -10.47
CA ASP A 29 2.39 8.93 -11.15
C ASP A 29 3.27 9.91 -10.34
N ASP A 30 2.64 10.83 -9.60
CA ASP A 30 3.35 11.76 -8.70
C ASP A 30 3.92 11.10 -7.43
N GLY A 31 3.70 9.80 -7.21
CA GLY A 31 4.12 9.09 -6.01
C GLY A 31 3.20 9.30 -4.80
N HIS A 32 2.02 9.89 -4.98
CA HIS A 32 1.01 10.07 -3.94
C HIS A 32 0.11 8.84 -3.80
N LEU A 33 -0.24 8.52 -2.56
CA LEU A 33 -1.16 7.42 -2.28
C LEU A 33 -2.60 7.86 -2.55
N VAL A 34 -3.23 7.24 -3.55
CA VAL A 34 -4.63 7.51 -3.94
C VAL A 34 -5.62 6.56 -3.28
N GLY A 35 -5.15 5.40 -2.83
CA GLY A 35 -6.00 4.42 -2.15
C GLY A 35 -5.24 3.20 -1.67
N TYR A 36 -5.95 2.25 -1.09
CA TYR A 36 -5.41 0.95 -0.70
C TYR A 36 -6.48 -0.14 -0.74
N ILE A 37 -6.05 -1.40 -0.73
CA ILE A 37 -6.86 -2.60 -0.65
C ILE A 37 -6.46 -3.33 0.63
N LYS A 38 -7.44 -3.58 1.50
CA LYS A 38 -7.20 -4.29 2.76
C LYS A 38 -6.90 -5.76 2.47
N THR A 39 -5.92 -6.31 3.18
CA THR A 39 -5.54 -7.73 3.10
C THR A 39 -6.75 -8.61 3.44
N GLY A 40 -7.05 -9.58 2.57
CA GLY A 40 -8.19 -10.48 2.74
C GLY A 40 -9.51 -9.94 2.18
N THR A 41 -9.56 -8.69 1.71
CA THR A 41 -10.71 -8.17 0.96
C THR A 41 -10.28 -7.77 -0.46
N LYS A 42 -11.27 -7.67 -1.35
CA LYS A 42 -11.09 -7.11 -2.70
C LYS A 42 -11.65 -5.68 -2.81
N LYS A 43 -11.96 -5.06 -1.67
CA LYS A 43 -12.55 -3.72 -1.64
C LYS A 43 -11.43 -2.68 -1.74
N GLU A 44 -11.44 -1.93 -2.83
CA GLU A 44 -10.61 -0.75 -3.03
C GLU A 44 -11.16 0.41 -2.21
N ILE A 45 -10.32 0.93 -1.31
CA ILE A 45 -10.62 2.10 -0.50
C ILE A 45 -9.85 3.26 -1.11
N ILE A 46 -10.58 4.12 -1.80
CA ILE A 46 -10.04 5.32 -2.47
C ILE A 46 -10.14 6.49 -1.51
N PHE A 47 -9.06 7.25 -1.37
CA PHE A 47 -9.06 8.45 -0.55
C PHE A 47 -9.71 9.62 -1.31
N PRO A 48 -10.46 10.50 -0.62
CA PRO A 48 -11.05 11.68 -1.25
C PRO A 48 -9.98 12.69 -1.69
N LYS A 49 -8.79 12.64 -1.08
CA LYS A 49 -7.62 13.45 -1.45
C LYS A 49 -6.36 12.56 -1.45
N PRO A 50 -5.47 12.67 -2.45
CA PRO A 50 -4.22 11.93 -2.46
C PRO A 50 -3.35 12.27 -1.25
N ILE A 51 -2.77 11.25 -0.61
CA ILE A 51 -1.86 11.43 0.52
C ILE A 51 -0.44 11.61 -0.01
N LYS A 52 0.12 12.80 0.20
CA LYS A 52 1.46 13.17 -0.29
C LYS A 52 2.61 12.65 0.58
N ASN A 53 2.35 12.36 1.85
CA ASN A 53 3.34 11.89 2.82
C ASN A 53 3.45 10.36 2.88
N PHE A 54 3.07 9.64 1.83
CA PHE A 54 3.19 8.19 1.79
C PHE A 54 4.67 7.79 1.72
N SER A 55 5.20 7.31 2.85
CA SER A 55 6.59 6.86 2.93
C SER A 55 6.70 5.37 2.66
N LYS A 56 7.59 5.04 1.71
CA LYS A 56 8.01 3.65 1.42
C LYS A 56 9.19 3.20 2.28
N SER A 57 9.81 4.11 3.03
CA SER A 57 11.03 3.81 3.78
C SER A 57 10.82 2.65 4.76
N TRP A 58 11.82 1.77 4.83
CA TRP A 58 11.83 0.58 5.70
C TRP A 58 10.75 -0.48 5.41
N ARG A 59 9.94 -0.32 4.36
CA ARG A 59 8.94 -1.28 3.91
C ARG A 59 9.35 -1.92 2.59
N LYS A 60 8.87 -3.14 2.34
CA LYS A 60 9.12 -3.87 1.09
C LYS A 60 7.83 -4.01 0.31
N PHE A 61 7.87 -3.70 -0.97
CA PHE A 61 6.72 -3.77 -1.87
C PHE A 61 7.05 -4.54 -3.14
N VAL A 62 6.05 -5.20 -3.70
CA VAL A 62 6.08 -5.79 -5.04
C VAL A 62 5.11 -4.99 -5.91
N ILE A 63 5.61 -4.54 -7.06
CA ILE A 63 4.78 -3.87 -8.07
C ILE A 63 3.96 -4.95 -8.78
N LEU A 64 2.64 -4.85 -8.70
CA LEU A 64 1.72 -5.67 -9.46
C LEU A 64 1.57 -5.06 -10.85
N LYS A 65 2.25 -5.65 -11.84
CA LYS A 65 2.01 -5.34 -13.25
C LYS A 65 0.73 -6.06 -13.66
N LYS A 66 -0.24 -5.30 -14.19
CA LYS A 66 -1.45 -5.85 -14.81
C LYS A 66 -1.20 -6.05 -16.30
#